data_AF-A0A2S6Z4Q0-F1
#
_entry.id   AF-A0A2S6Z4Q0-F1
#
_cell.length_a   1.000
_cell.length_b   1.000
_cell.length_c   1.000
_cell.angle_alpha   90.00
_cell.angle_beta   90.00
_cell.angle_gamma   90.00
#
_symmetry.space_group_name_H-M   'P 1'
#
loop_
_entity.id
_entity.type
_entity.pdbx_description
1 polymer ?
#
loop_
_entity_poly.entity_id
_entity_poly.type
_entity_poly.pdbx_seq_one_letter_code
_entity_poly.pdbx_strand_id
1 'polypeptide(L)'
;MEELSAYERRAIEAIAASDPQRDVILAQLATGKCASRDYTGVGLYTDLAVDPSAALLDEARWKIEDMPKSHAEHPELPDGAGLILWVKDGYISCLESYTYEGSWPQDESLFRLAT
;
A
#
# COMPACT_ATOMS: atom_id res chain seq x y z
N MET A 1 5.68 4.31 -16.95
CA MET A 1 5.49 3.92 -15.54
C MET A 1 6.70 4.35 -14.76
N GLU A 2 6.48 4.81 -13.54
CA GLU A 2 7.54 5.33 -12.67
C GLU A 2 7.94 4.29 -11.62
N GLU A 3 9.06 4.52 -10.94
CA GLU A 3 9.36 3.77 -9.73
C GLU A 3 8.40 4.15 -8.60
N LEU A 4 8.12 3.17 -7.74
CA LEU A 4 7.49 3.45 -6.45
C LEU A 4 8.44 4.28 -5.58
N SER A 5 7.88 5.25 -4.87
CA SER A 5 8.58 6.07 -3.89
C SER A 5 9.05 5.22 -2.71
N ALA A 6 9.97 5.75 -1.92
CA ALA A 6 10.43 5.07 -0.70
C ALA A 6 9.28 4.85 0.30
N TYR A 7 8.33 5.79 0.38
CA TYR A 7 7.14 5.66 1.21
C TYR A 7 6.24 4.50 0.73
N GLU A 8 5.90 4.48 -0.56
CA GLU A 8 5.00 3.47 -1.14
C GLU A 8 5.54 2.05 -0.96
N ARG A 9 6.84 1.85 -1.20
CA ARG A 9 7.48 0.55 -0.98
C ARG A 9 7.39 0.11 0.48
N ARG A 10 7.75 1.01 1.42
CA ARG A 10 7.69 0.72 2.86
C ARG A 10 6.26 0.49 3.35
N ALA A 11 5.27 1.18 2.77
CA ALA A 11 3.85 0.98 3.07
C ALA A 11 3.38 -0.42 2.67
N ILE A 12 3.72 -0.86 1.46
CA ILE A 12 3.37 -2.20 0.98
C ILE A 12 4.11 -3.27 1.81
N GLU A 13 5.38 -3.06 2.15
CA GLU A 13 6.15 -3.95 3.04
C GLU A 13 5.53 -4.07 4.43
N ALA A 14 5.09 -2.95 5.02
CA ALA A 14 4.42 -2.91 6.31
C ALA A 14 3.08 -3.63 6.31
N ILE A 15 2.29 -3.50 5.23
CA ILE A 15 1.06 -4.28 5.04
C ILE A 15 1.40 -5.77 4.93
N ALA A 16 2.38 -6.12 4.11
CA ALA A 16 2.79 -7.50 3.88
C ALA A 16 3.31 -8.21 5.13
N ALA A 17 3.93 -7.49 6.08
CA ALA A 17 4.52 -8.07 7.30
C ALA A 17 3.52 -8.88 8.14
N SER A 18 2.24 -8.51 8.11
CA SER A 18 1.17 -9.17 8.86
C SER A 18 0.32 -10.14 8.03
N ASP A 19 0.59 -10.26 6.72
CA ASP A 19 -0.22 -11.03 5.80
C ASP A 19 0.35 -12.46 5.57
N PRO A 20 -0.46 -13.53 5.65
CA PRO A 20 -0.02 -14.90 5.35
C PRO A 20 0.60 -15.13 3.95
N GLN A 21 0.29 -14.29 2.96
CA GLN A 21 0.84 -14.31 1.61
C GLN A 21 1.93 -13.26 1.39
N ARG A 22 2.59 -12.80 2.48
CA ARG A 22 3.71 -11.85 2.47
C ARG A 22 4.67 -12.07 1.32
N ASP A 23 5.15 -13.30 1.14
CA ASP A 23 6.19 -13.61 0.15
C ASP A 23 5.72 -13.34 -1.29
N VAL A 24 4.44 -13.59 -1.58
CA VAL A 24 3.84 -13.29 -2.89
C VAL A 24 3.70 -11.77 -3.07
N ILE A 25 3.26 -11.05 -2.05
CA ILE A 25 3.16 -9.57 -2.09
C ILE A 25 4.55 -8.96 -2.34
N LEU A 26 5.58 -9.41 -1.62
CA LEU A 26 6.95 -8.90 -1.77
C LEU A 26 7.54 -9.26 -3.14
N ALA A 27 7.25 -10.45 -3.68
CA ALA A 27 7.67 -10.82 -5.03
C ALA A 27 7.02 -9.95 -6.11
N GLN A 28 5.73 -9.64 -5.97
CA GLN A 28 5.05 -8.71 -6.86
C GLN A 28 5.61 -7.28 -6.71
N LEU A 29 5.82 -6.79 -5.49
CA LEU A 29 6.41 -5.49 -5.20
C LEU A 29 7.82 -5.30 -5.80
N ALA A 30 8.62 -6.37 -5.86
CA ALA A 30 9.96 -6.33 -6.44
C ALA A 30 9.96 -5.93 -7.92
N THR A 31 8.89 -6.26 -8.65
CA THR A 31 8.70 -5.90 -10.06
C THR A 31 7.73 -4.72 -10.24
N GLY A 32 6.99 -4.37 -9.18
CA GLY A 32 5.98 -3.33 -9.17
C GLY A 32 6.50 -1.95 -9.56
N LYS A 33 5.71 -1.27 -10.39
CA LYS A 33 5.90 0.11 -10.82
C LYS A 33 4.66 0.93 -10.52
N CYS A 34 4.87 2.22 -10.29
CA CYS A 34 3.79 3.19 -10.18
C CYS A 34 3.21 3.48 -11.57
N ALA A 35 1.93 3.16 -11.74
CA ALA A 35 1.14 3.51 -12.93
C ALA A 35 0.68 4.97 -12.86
N SER A 36 0.09 5.35 -11.73
CA SER A 36 -0.45 6.68 -11.44
C SER A 36 -0.47 6.96 -9.94
N ARG A 37 -0.44 8.24 -9.57
CA ARG A 37 -0.70 8.74 -8.22
C ARG A 37 -1.85 9.72 -8.29
N ASP A 38 -2.83 9.56 -7.41
CA ASP A 38 -3.93 10.52 -7.23
C ASP A 38 -3.97 11.00 -5.78
N TYR A 39 -3.57 12.26 -5.57
CA TYR A 39 -3.64 12.92 -4.29
C TYR A 39 -5.00 13.59 -4.12
N THR A 40 -5.81 13.06 -3.21
CA THR A 40 -7.19 13.52 -3.00
C THR A 40 -7.30 14.71 -2.03
N GLY A 41 -6.17 15.13 -1.46
CA GLY A 41 -6.08 16.12 -0.38
C GLY A 41 -6.17 15.51 1.03
N VAL A 42 -6.79 14.34 1.18
CA VAL A 42 -6.90 13.58 2.45
C VAL A 42 -6.27 12.19 2.34
N GLY A 43 -5.66 11.88 1.19
CA GLY A 43 -5.06 10.59 0.94
C GLY A 43 -4.33 10.56 -0.40
N LEU A 44 -3.85 9.37 -0.70
CA LEU A 44 -3.13 9.02 -1.92
C LEU A 44 -3.61 7.66 -2.40
N TYR A 45 -4.00 7.58 -3.67
CA TYR A 45 -4.09 6.32 -4.40
C TYR A 45 -2.87 6.18 -5.29
N THR A 46 -2.12 5.09 -5.12
CA THR A 46 -1.01 4.71 -6.00
C THR A 46 -1.40 3.46 -6.75
N ASP A 47 -1.76 3.62 -8.02
CA ASP A 47 -2.04 2.48 -8.89
C ASP A 47 -0.73 1.78 -9.25
N LEU A 48 -0.77 0.46 -9.19
CA LEU A 48 0.37 -0.43 -9.40
C LEU A 48 0.20 -1.19 -10.71
N ALA A 49 1.29 -1.35 -11.45
CA ALA A 49 1.39 -2.49 -12.35
C ALA A 49 2.58 -3.35 -11.98
N VAL A 50 2.36 -4.66 -12.04
CA VAL A 50 3.32 -5.70 -11.69
C VAL A 50 3.54 -6.62 -12.89
N ASP A 51 4.61 -7.39 -12.86
CA ASP A 51 4.88 -8.37 -13.90
C ASP A 51 3.77 -9.44 -13.94
N PRO A 52 3.10 -9.67 -15.08
CA PRO A 52 2.04 -10.67 -15.19
C PRO A 52 2.54 -12.12 -15.00
N SER A 53 3.85 -12.36 -15.06
CA SER A 53 4.45 -13.66 -14.74
C SER A 53 4.65 -13.92 -13.24
N ALA A 54 4.42 -12.91 -12.39
CA ALA A 54 4.51 -13.06 -10.94
C ALA A 54 3.46 -14.04 -10.42
N ALA A 55 3.78 -14.70 -9.30
CA ALA A 55 2.83 -15.57 -8.60
C ALA A 55 1.58 -14.78 -8.19
N LEU A 56 0.41 -15.42 -8.27
CA LEU A 56 -0.87 -14.82 -7.92
C LEU A 56 -1.14 -14.95 -6.43
N LEU A 57 -1.78 -13.93 -5.87
CA LEU A 57 -2.38 -13.98 -4.54
C LEU A 57 -3.67 -14.81 -4.61
N ASP A 58 -3.87 -15.68 -3.61
CA ASP A 58 -5.15 -16.33 -3.36
C ASP A 58 -6.14 -15.32 -2.76
N GLU A 59 -7.12 -14.93 -3.57
CA GLU A 59 -8.17 -13.99 -3.20
C GLU A 59 -9.32 -14.68 -2.43
N ALA A 60 -9.41 -16.01 -2.45
CA ALA A 60 -10.55 -16.73 -1.88
C ALA A 60 -10.68 -16.55 -0.36
N ARG A 61 -9.61 -16.11 0.30
CA ARG A 61 -9.57 -15.81 1.73
C ARG A 61 -10.03 -14.40 2.09
N TRP A 62 -10.12 -13.46 1.14
CA TRP A 62 -10.35 -12.06 1.48
C TRP A 62 -11.84 -11.74 1.64
N LYS A 63 -12.27 -11.75 2.89
CA LYS A 63 -13.43 -10.97 3.32
C LYS A 63 -13.00 -9.53 3.58
N ILE A 64 -13.96 -8.60 3.68
CA ILE A 64 -13.69 -7.18 3.96
C ILE A 64 -12.80 -7.00 5.22
N GLU A 65 -12.99 -7.85 6.22
CA GLU A 65 -12.21 -7.86 7.46
C GLU A 65 -10.75 -8.29 7.28
N ASP A 66 -10.47 -9.10 6.27
CA ASP A 66 -9.18 -9.76 5.98
C ASP A 66 -8.38 -9.06 4.87
N MET A 67 -8.85 -7.91 4.38
CA MET A 67 -8.11 -7.13 3.38
C MET A 67 -6.73 -6.73 3.93
N PRO A 68 -5.64 -6.86 3.13
CA PRO A 68 -4.31 -6.47 3.56
C PRO A 68 -4.29 -4.96 3.88
N LYS A 69 -3.99 -4.64 5.13
CA LYS A 69 -4.03 -3.26 5.64
C LYS A 69 -3.00 -3.05 6.73
N SER A 70 -2.65 -1.80 6.96
CA SER A 70 -1.73 -1.41 8.02
C SER A 70 -2.03 0.01 8.51
N HIS A 71 -1.26 0.45 9.50
CA HIS A 71 -1.34 1.77 10.07
C HIS A 71 0.03 2.45 10.02
N ALA A 72 0.04 3.75 9.72
CA ALA A 72 1.25 4.55 9.70
C ALA A 72 1.09 5.79 10.58
N GLU A 73 2.14 6.11 11.34
CA GLU A 73 2.18 7.32 12.16
C GLU A 73 2.90 8.45 11.42
N HIS A 74 2.42 9.69 11.58
CA HIS A 74 3.05 10.88 11.02
C HIS A 74 2.97 12.03 12.04
N PRO A 75 4.02 12.87 12.21
CA PRO A 75 3.98 13.98 13.17
C PRO A 75 2.84 14.99 12.95
N GLU A 76 2.41 15.17 11.70
CA GLU A 76 1.30 16.06 11.33
C GLU A 76 -0.09 15.40 11.42
N LEU A 77 -0.17 14.08 11.68
CA LEU A 77 -1.41 13.33 11.77
C LEU A 77 -1.54 12.72 13.18
N PRO A 78 -2.27 13.37 14.11
CA PRO A 78 -2.41 12.90 15.49
C PRO A 78 -2.93 11.46 15.60
N ASP A 79 -3.87 11.09 14.73
CA ASP A 79 -4.45 9.75 14.67
C ASP A 79 -3.79 8.85 13.60
N GLY A 80 -2.70 9.32 12.98
CA GLY A 80 -2.00 8.60 11.92
C GLY A 80 -2.79 8.50 10.61
N ALA A 81 -2.42 7.50 9.80
CA ALA A 81 -3.03 7.18 8.52
C ALA A 81 -3.32 5.67 8.42
N GLY A 82 -4.44 5.34 7.79
CA GLY A 82 -4.76 3.98 7.39
C GLY A 82 -4.17 3.67 6.02
N LEU A 83 -3.76 2.42 5.84
CA LEU A 83 -3.21 1.90 4.59
C LEU A 83 -3.98 0.66 4.17
N ILE A 84 -4.38 0.57 2.91
CA ILE A 84 -5.04 -0.60 2.31
C ILE A 84 -4.31 -0.96 1.03
N LEU A 85 -4.04 -2.25 0.85
CA LEU A 85 -3.50 -2.78 -0.41
C LEU A 85 -4.60 -3.52 -1.16
N TRP A 86 -5.08 -2.91 -2.22
CA TRP A 86 -6.08 -3.47 -3.11
C TRP A 86 -5.45 -4.49 -4.04
N VAL A 87 -6.19 -5.57 -4.27
CA VAL A 87 -5.78 -6.64 -5.18
C VAL A 87 -6.86 -6.85 -6.22
N LYS A 88 -6.43 -7.15 -7.43
CA LYS A 88 -7.29 -7.42 -8.57
C LYS A 88 -6.68 -8.54 -9.40
N ASP A 89 -7.47 -9.57 -9.66
CA ASP A 89 -7.08 -10.72 -10.48
C ASP A 89 -5.78 -11.40 -9.95
N GLY A 90 -5.61 -11.43 -8.63
CA GLY A 90 -4.46 -12.00 -7.93
C GLY A 90 -3.23 -11.08 -7.86
N TYR A 91 -3.31 -9.84 -8.34
CA TYR A 91 -2.19 -8.89 -8.35
C TYR A 91 -2.44 -7.65 -7.48
N ILE A 92 -1.42 -7.22 -6.73
CA ILE A 92 -1.45 -5.90 -6.06
C ILE A 92 -1.69 -4.83 -7.12
N SER A 93 -2.72 -4.02 -6.88
CA SER A 93 -3.31 -3.16 -7.90
C SER A 93 -3.34 -1.70 -7.49
N CYS A 94 -3.53 -1.41 -6.21
CA CYS A 94 -3.50 -0.04 -5.70
C CYS A 94 -3.10 -0.03 -4.24
N LEU A 95 -2.16 0.83 -3.87
CA LEU A 95 -1.97 1.24 -2.48
C LEU A 95 -2.85 2.45 -2.23
N GLU A 96 -3.81 2.30 -1.31
CA GLU A 96 -4.60 3.41 -0.79
C GLU A 96 -4.05 3.80 0.58
N SER A 97 -3.77 5.09 0.74
CA SER A 97 -3.41 5.68 2.01
C SER A 97 -4.37 6.84 2.32
N TYR A 98 -4.88 6.88 3.54
CA TYR A 98 -5.87 7.89 3.94
C TYR A 98 -5.64 8.40 5.35
N THR A 99 -5.92 9.68 5.58
CA THR A 99 -5.97 10.25 6.92
C THR A 99 -7.29 9.91 7.61
N TYR A 100 -7.28 9.72 8.93
CA TYR A 100 -8.53 9.64 9.70
C TYR A 100 -9.14 11.04 9.91
N GLU A 101 -8.28 12.04 10.09
CA GLU A 101 -8.61 13.45 10.18
C GLU A 101 -7.49 14.30 9.55
N GLY A 102 -7.84 15.49 9.05
CA GLY A 102 -6.87 16.42 8.46
C GLY A 102 -6.48 16.10 7.02
N SER A 103 -5.49 16.85 6.51
CA SER A 103 -5.01 16.72 5.12
C SER A 103 -3.83 15.76 5.01
N TRP A 104 -3.65 15.15 3.84
CA TRP A 104 -2.46 14.35 3.55
C TRP A 104 -1.19 15.22 3.71
N PRO A 105 -0.16 14.75 4.44
CA PRO A 105 1.04 15.54 4.68
C PRO A 105 1.82 15.80 3.40
N GLN A 106 2.55 16.91 3.36
CA GLN A 106 3.38 17.28 2.20
C GLN A 106 4.67 16.45 2.12
N ASP A 107 5.17 15.95 3.26
CA ASP A 107 6.41 15.18 3.35
C ASP A 107 6.16 13.75 3.83
N GLU A 108 5.97 12.84 2.87
CA GLU A 108 5.75 11.41 3.14
C GLU A 108 6.97 10.70 3.76
N SER A 109 8.15 11.32 3.75
CA SER A 109 9.36 10.69 4.30
C SER A 109 9.32 10.55 5.82
N LEU A 110 8.47 11.32 6.50
CA LEU A 110 8.32 11.31 7.96
C LEU A 110 7.36 10.23 8.46
N PHE A 111 6.72 9.47 7.56
CA PHE A 111 5.89 8.34 7.95
C PHE A 111 6.72 7.25 8.65
N ARG A 112 6.20 6.81 9.80
CA ARG A 112 6.70 5.68 10.57
C ARG A 112 5.72 4.53 10.42
N LEU A 113 6.21 3.40 9.93
CA LEU A 113 5.42 2.22 9.64
C LEU A 113 5.93 1.05 10.48
N ALA A 114 5.02 0.21 10.95
CA ALA A 114 5.38 -1.05 11.59
C ALA A 114 5.89 -2.03 10.51
N THR A 115 7.15 -2.43 10.61
CA THR A 115 7.78 -3.43 9.72
C THR A 115 8.04 -4.73 10.45
#